data_AF-A0A2H0XFU3-F1
#
_entry.id   AF-A0A2H0XFU3-F1
#
_cell.length_a   1.000
_cell.length_b   1.000
_cell.length_c   1.000
_cell.angle_alpha   90.00
_cell.angle_beta   90.00
_cell.angle_gamma   90.00
#
_symmetry.space_group_name_H-M   'P 1'
#
loop_
_entity.id
_entity.type
_entity.pdbx_description
1 polymer ?
#
loop_
_entity_poly.entity_id
_entity_poly.type
_entity_poly.pdbx_seq_one_letter_code
_entity_poly.pdbx_strand_id
1 'polypeptide(L)'
;MVTVSLFEQLAKDILDYYFKGLQVKDNIRPVWSQGLEIDRYYPQLGVAVEFQGPQHYKMISSMQTPEKFQNQLKYDSVKRSLAVKNGIFFFPLSIFDFSEVSHQRTAEKIRAYGMDFARKNKDEMLYNKLSRMLIGRYFDPQIFRRLDGIKNRHP
;
A
#
# COMPACT_ATOMS: atom_id res chain seq x y z
N MET A 1 20.54 -2.51 6.75
CA MET A 1 19.65 -2.49 5.55
C MET A 1 18.37 -3.31 5.85
N VAL A 2 17.71 -3.09 7.00
CA VAL A 2 16.74 -4.04 7.60
C VAL A 2 15.33 -3.43 7.80
N THR A 3 15.19 -2.11 7.72
CA THR A 3 13.94 -1.40 8.06
C THR A 3 12.88 -1.39 6.95
N VAL A 4 13.28 -1.40 5.67
CA VAL A 4 12.34 -1.35 4.53
C VAL A 4 11.55 -2.65 4.40
N SER A 5 12.24 -3.80 4.41
CA SER A 5 11.62 -5.12 4.25
C SER A 5 10.60 -5.45 5.35
N LEU A 6 10.84 -4.99 6.58
CA LEU A 6 9.99 -5.31 7.73
C LEU A 6 8.73 -4.46 7.79
N PHE A 7 8.84 -3.18 7.43
CA PHE A 7 7.67 -2.32 7.25
C PHE A 7 6.80 -2.79 6.09
N GLU A 8 7.41 -3.10 4.94
CA GLU A 8 6.70 -3.60 3.78
C GLU A 8 5.93 -4.88 4.13
N GLN A 9 6.59 -5.85 4.78
CA GLN A 9 5.93 -7.09 5.19
C GLN A 9 4.76 -6.83 6.15
N LEU A 10 4.93 -5.95 7.12
CA LEU A 10 3.86 -5.59 8.03
C LEU A 10 2.69 -4.91 7.31
N ALA A 11 2.96 -3.94 6.45
CA ALA A 11 1.93 -3.25 5.70
C ALA A 11 1.16 -4.25 4.81
N LYS A 12 1.87 -5.22 4.22
CA LYS A 12 1.28 -6.36 3.51
C LYS A 12 0.37 -7.18 4.42
N ASP A 13 0.86 -7.61 5.59
CA ASP A 13 0.07 -8.40 6.57
C ASP A 13 -1.21 -7.66 6.99
N ILE A 14 -1.14 -6.36 7.25
CA ILE A 14 -2.31 -5.56 7.66
C ILE A 14 -3.30 -5.40 6.50
N LEU A 15 -2.81 -5.14 5.29
CA LEU A 15 -3.69 -5.08 4.12
C LEU A 15 -4.33 -6.45 3.83
N ASP A 16 -3.60 -7.54 3.99
CA ASP A 16 -4.12 -8.90 3.79
C ASP A 16 -5.17 -9.28 4.85
N TYR A 17 -5.04 -8.76 6.07
CA TYR A 17 -6.09 -8.85 7.09
C TYR A 17 -7.39 -8.19 6.62
N TYR A 18 -7.32 -6.94 6.13
CA TYR A 18 -8.51 -6.19 5.72
C TYR A 18 -9.12 -6.68 4.41
N PHE A 19 -8.29 -7.04 3.45
CA PHE A 19 -8.68 -7.37 2.08
C PHE A 19 -8.61 -8.87 1.81
N LYS A 20 -8.71 -9.68 2.87
CA LYS A 20 -8.69 -11.13 2.79
C LYS A 20 -9.69 -11.65 1.75
N GLY A 21 -9.21 -12.53 0.87
CA GLY A 21 -10.01 -13.12 -0.20
C GLY A 21 -10.26 -12.20 -1.39
N LEU A 22 -9.54 -11.08 -1.50
CA LEU A 22 -9.36 -10.37 -2.75
C LEU A 22 -8.07 -10.82 -3.43
N GLN A 23 -8.04 -10.75 -4.76
CA GLN A 23 -6.83 -11.00 -5.52
C GLN A 23 -5.81 -9.90 -5.23
N VAL A 24 -4.60 -10.30 -4.86
CA VAL A 24 -3.45 -9.44 -4.65
C VAL A 24 -2.28 -9.93 -5.48
N LYS A 25 -1.46 -9.01 -5.98
CA LYS A 25 -0.24 -9.28 -6.74
C LYS A 25 0.88 -8.39 -6.22
N ASP A 26 1.95 -8.98 -5.72
CA ASP A 26 3.07 -8.25 -5.13
C ASP A 26 4.27 -8.19 -6.07
N ASN A 27 5.00 -7.08 -6.02
CA ASN A 27 6.26 -6.84 -6.74
C ASN A 27 6.13 -7.15 -8.24
N ILE A 28 5.06 -6.66 -8.86
CA ILE A 28 4.73 -6.94 -10.27
C ILE A 28 5.10 -5.80 -11.20
N ARG A 29 5.35 -6.11 -12.47
CA ARG A 29 5.53 -5.14 -13.56
C ARG A 29 4.37 -5.26 -14.55
N PRO A 30 3.17 -4.77 -14.22
CA PRO A 30 2.02 -4.91 -15.09
C PRO A 30 2.26 -4.17 -16.41
N VAL A 31 1.68 -4.62 -17.52
CA VAL A 31 1.95 -4.03 -18.86
C VAL A 31 1.78 -2.50 -18.88
N TRP A 32 0.77 -1.98 -18.16
CA TRP A 32 0.51 -0.55 -18.06
C TRP A 32 1.60 0.26 -17.34
N SER A 33 2.46 -0.38 -16.54
CA SER A 33 3.56 0.27 -15.80
C SER A 33 4.79 0.54 -16.67
N GLN A 34 4.79 0.08 -17.94
CA GLN A 34 5.92 0.24 -18.87
C GLN A 34 7.25 -0.29 -18.31
N GLY A 35 7.17 -1.41 -17.57
CA GLY A 35 8.33 -2.08 -16.98
C GLY A 35 8.72 -1.57 -15.59
N LEU A 36 8.01 -0.58 -15.01
CA LEU A 36 8.21 -0.17 -13.62
C LEU A 36 7.54 -1.16 -12.66
N GLU A 37 8.20 -1.42 -11.52
CA GLU A 37 7.64 -2.31 -10.50
C GLU A 37 6.53 -1.63 -9.73
N ILE A 38 5.53 -2.38 -9.30
CA ILE A 38 4.47 -1.98 -8.38
C ILE A 38 4.53 -2.93 -7.18
N ASP A 39 4.72 -2.39 -5.99
CA ASP A 39 4.97 -3.20 -4.80
C ASP A 39 3.78 -4.10 -4.45
N ARG A 40 2.56 -3.57 -4.60
CA ARG A 40 1.33 -4.34 -4.42
C ARG A 40 0.21 -3.81 -5.30
N TYR A 41 -0.52 -4.71 -5.96
CA TYR A 41 -1.65 -4.38 -6.80
C TYR A 41 -2.86 -5.23 -6.46
N TYR A 42 -4.01 -4.58 -6.32
CA TYR A 42 -5.33 -5.19 -6.15
C TYR A 42 -6.14 -4.98 -7.43
N PRO A 43 -6.10 -5.93 -8.40
CA PRO A 43 -6.79 -5.77 -9.69
C PRO A 43 -8.28 -5.51 -9.53
N GLN A 44 -8.91 -6.22 -8.59
CA GLN A 44 -10.35 -6.10 -8.32
C GLN A 44 -10.71 -4.71 -7.77
N LEU A 45 -9.81 -4.07 -7.02
CA LEU A 45 -10.06 -2.74 -6.45
C LEU A 45 -9.66 -1.62 -7.40
N GLY A 46 -8.91 -1.93 -8.46
CA GLY A 46 -8.24 -0.91 -9.27
C GLY A 46 -7.26 -0.08 -8.44
N VAL A 47 -6.58 -0.68 -7.46
CA VAL A 47 -5.65 0.02 -6.55
C VAL A 47 -4.25 -0.56 -6.66
N ALA A 48 -3.27 0.31 -6.94
CA ALA A 48 -1.85 0.03 -6.80
C ALA A 48 -1.33 0.71 -5.53
N VAL A 49 -0.59 -0.02 -4.69
CA VAL A 49 -0.04 0.43 -3.41
C VAL A 49 1.48 0.42 -3.52
N GLU A 50 2.10 1.51 -3.06
CA GLU A 50 3.56 1.66 -3.03
C GLU A 50 4.01 1.95 -1.61
N PHE A 51 4.87 1.10 -1.06
CA PHE A 51 5.34 1.18 0.31
C PHE A 51 6.55 2.10 0.39
N GLN A 52 6.30 3.31 0.88
CA GLN A 52 7.28 4.37 1.00
C GLN A 52 7.95 4.26 2.38
N GLY A 53 9.15 3.69 2.41
CA GLY A 53 9.94 3.61 3.64
C GLY A 53 10.40 4.98 4.18
N PRO A 54 10.94 5.04 5.42
CA PRO A 54 11.37 6.29 6.07
C PRO A 54 12.36 7.13 5.25
N GLN A 55 13.15 6.48 4.38
CA GLN A 55 14.12 7.10 3.48
C GLN A 55 13.50 8.08 2.47
N HIS A 56 12.18 8.04 2.23
CA HIS A 56 11.50 8.99 1.35
C HIS A 56 11.29 10.38 1.96
N TYR A 57 11.37 10.50 3.29
CA TYR A 57 10.97 11.74 3.99
C TYR A 57 12.16 12.57 4.49
N LYS A 58 13.34 11.96 4.59
CA LYS A 58 14.60 12.65 4.87
C LYS A 58 15.71 12.03 4.04
N MET A 59 16.52 12.88 3.41
CA MET A 59 17.76 12.48 2.79
C MET A 59 18.71 11.96 3.88
N ILE A 60 18.67 10.66 4.14
CA ILE A 60 19.62 10.02 5.04
C ILE A 60 20.91 9.92 4.23
N SER A 61 21.84 10.87 4.45
CA SER A 61 23.09 11.02 3.69
C SER A 61 23.95 9.75 3.66
N SER A 62 23.75 8.83 4.61
CA SER A 62 24.40 7.52 4.67
C SER A 62 23.70 6.41 3.84
N MET A 63 22.54 6.66 3.24
CA MET A 63 21.73 5.63 2.55
C MET A 63 21.42 5.94 1.08
N GLN A 64 21.41 7.20 0.65
CA GLN A 64 21.12 7.58 -0.73
C GLN A 64 21.91 8.80 -1.20
N THR A 65 22.43 8.74 -2.43
CA THR A 65 22.98 9.89 -3.14
C THR A 65 21.85 10.82 -3.62
N PRO A 66 22.09 12.14 -3.77
CA PRO A 66 21.12 13.08 -4.33
C PRO A 66 20.49 12.63 -5.65
N GLU A 67 21.29 12.02 -6.52
CA GLU A 67 20.87 11.54 -7.83
C GLU A 67 19.85 10.40 -7.73
N LYS A 68 20.11 9.39 -6.90
CA LYS A 68 19.17 8.28 -6.63
C LYS A 68 17.84 8.79 -6.07
N PHE A 69 17.86 9.77 -5.18
CA PHE A 69 16.64 10.37 -4.62
C PHE A 69 15.82 11.09 -5.71
N GLN A 70 16.47 11.89 -6.56
CA GLN A 70 15.80 12.56 -7.68
C GLN A 70 15.21 11.58 -8.70
N ASN A 71 15.94 10.50 -9.00
CA ASN A 71 15.44 9.45 -9.89
C ASN A 71 14.22 8.73 -9.28
N GLN A 72 14.24 8.48 -7.97
CA GLN A 72 13.11 7.88 -7.27
C GLN A 72 11.84 8.75 -7.35
N LEU A 73 11.96 10.06 -7.10
CA LEU A 73 10.85 11.00 -7.27
C LEU A 73 10.30 11.03 -8.70
N LYS A 74 11.19 10.98 -9.70
CA LYS A 74 10.79 10.88 -11.12
C LYS A 74 10.03 9.58 -11.39
N TYR A 75 10.53 8.44 -10.93
CA TYR A 75 9.87 7.16 -11.11
C TYR A 75 8.51 7.12 -10.44
N ASP A 76 8.39 7.62 -9.20
CA ASP A 76 7.11 7.68 -8.48
C ASP A 76 6.09 8.57 -9.22
N SER A 77 6.52 9.69 -9.81
CA SER A 77 5.69 10.55 -10.64
C SER A 77 5.22 9.85 -11.92
N VAL A 78 6.11 9.12 -12.59
CA VAL A 78 5.78 8.34 -13.80
C VAL A 78 4.82 7.21 -13.47
N LYS A 79 5.09 6.42 -12.42
CA LYS A 79 4.21 5.34 -11.96
C LYS A 79 2.80 5.86 -11.66
N ARG A 80 2.69 6.95 -10.91
CA ARG A 80 1.40 7.60 -10.59
C ARG A 80 0.65 8.00 -11.87
N SER A 81 1.36 8.63 -12.80
CA SER A 81 0.77 9.08 -14.07
C SER A 81 0.28 7.90 -14.92
N LEU A 82 1.04 6.81 -14.99
CA LEU A 82 0.67 5.59 -15.70
C LEU A 82 -0.54 4.90 -15.04
N ALA A 83 -0.58 4.80 -13.72
CA ALA A 83 -1.72 4.25 -12.98
C ALA A 83 -3.01 5.03 -13.27
N VAL A 84 -2.98 6.37 -13.14
CA VAL A 84 -4.14 7.23 -13.39
C VAL A 84 -4.66 7.09 -14.83
N LYS A 85 -3.76 7.06 -15.82
CA LYS A 85 -4.12 6.86 -17.23
C LYS A 85 -4.84 5.53 -17.48
N ASN A 86 -4.63 4.53 -16.64
CA ASN A 86 -5.25 3.21 -16.73
C ASN A 86 -6.43 3.03 -15.77
N GLY A 87 -6.94 4.11 -15.17
CA GLY A 87 -8.06 4.05 -14.22
C GLY A 87 -7.70 3.37 -12.89
N ILE A 88 -6.40 3.27 -12.59
CA ILE A 88 -5.88 2.67 -11.36
C ILE A 88 -5.56 3.78 -10.37
N PHE A 89 -6.10 3.65 -9.15
CA PHE A 89 -5.74 4.52 -8.05
C PHE A 89 -4.35 4.16 -7.53
N PHE A 90 -3.45 5.15 -7.52
CA PHE A 90 -2.10 5.01 -6.99
C PHE A 90 -2.06 5.48 -5.54
N PHE A 91 -1.91 4.55 -4.61
CA PHE A 91 -1.91 4.77 -3.17
C PHE A 91 -0.47 4.72 -2.63
N PRO A 92 0.22 5.86 -2.48
CA PRO A 92 1.49 5.90 -1.76
C PRO A 92 1.22 5.68 -0.27
N LEU A 93 2.02 4.83 0.36
CA LEU A 93 1.76 4.35 1.71
C LEU A 93 3.00 4.41 2.57
N SER A 94 2.97 5.25 3.59
CA SER A 94 4.09 5.50 4.49
C SER A 94 4.08 4.61 5.73
N ILE A 95 5.23 4.46 6.36
CA ILE A 95 5.33 3.90 7.73
C ILE A 95 4.46 4.65 8.74
N PHE A 96 4.29 5.95 8.56
CA PHE A 96 3.44 6.76 9.42
C PHE A 96 1.94 6.49 9.22
N ASP A 97 1.56 5.88 8.08
CA ASP A 97 0.18 5.49 7.79
C ASP A 97 -0.23 4.18 8.48
N PHE A 98 0.70 3.46 9.12
CA PHE A 98 0.45 2.23 9.89
C PHE A 98 0.77 2.33 11.39
N SER A 99 0.51 3.50 12.00
CA SER A 99 0.29 3.56 13.45
C SER A 99 -0.97 2.79 13.87
N GLU A 100 -1.13 2.53 15.17
CA GLU A 100 -2.28 1.83 15.79
C GLU A 100 -3.65 2.41 15.43
N VAL A 101 -3.70 3.65 14.97
CA VAL A 101 -4.96 4.33 14.61
C VAL A 101 -5.07 4.58 13.11
N SER A 102 -3.96 4.82 12.42
CA SER A 102 -3.98 5.27 11.02
C SER A 102 -4.26 4.14 10.02
N HIS A 103 -3.93 2.89 10.37
CA HIS A 103 -4.11 1.74 9.48
C HIS A 103 -5.58 1.51 9.09
N GLN A 104 -6.51 1.76 10.00
CA GLN A 104 -7.95 1.68 9.74
C GLN A 104 -8.38 2.70 8.69
N ARG A 105 -7.94 3.96 8.83
CA ARG A 105 -8.26 5.04 7.88
C ARG A 105 -7.72 4.73 6.48
N THR A 106 -6.51 4.18 6.41
CA THR A 106 -5.91 3.72 5.16
C THR A 106 -6.75 2.64 4.50
N ALA A 107 -7.15 1.61 5.26
CA ALA A 107 -8.00 0.55 4.75
C ALA A 107 -9.39 1.05 4.32
N GLU A 108 -9.98 2.00 5.05
CA GLU A 108 -11.25 2.63 4.67
C GLU A 108 -11.15 3.39 3.34
N LYS A 109 -10.05 4.14 3.13
CA LYS A 109 -9.80 4.83 1.87
C LYS A 109 -9.65 3.84 0.72
N ILE A 110 -8.84 2.79 0.87
CA ILE A 110 -8.67 1.75 -0.15
C ILE A 110 -10.02 1.07 -0.45
N ARG A 111 -10.82 0.75 0.57
CA ARG A 111 -12.17 0.17 0.43
C ARG A 111 -13.08 1.12 -0.37
N ALA A 112 -13.12 2.41 -0.02
CA ALA A 112 -13.95 3.39 -0.69
C ALA A 112 -13.61 3.51 -2.18
N TYR A 113 -12.32 3.59 -2.52
CA TYR A 113 -11.87 3.56 -3.92
C TYR A 113 -12.27 2.26 -4.62
N GLY A 114 -12.11 1.12 -3.97
CA GLY A 114 -12.54 -0.17 -4.50
C GLY A 114 -14.05 -0.22 -4.78
N MET A 115 -14.87 0.39 -3.92
CA MET A 115 -16.33 0.49 -4.12
C MET A 115 -16.68 1.35 -5.33
N ASP A 116 -16.00 2.49 -5.50
CA ASP A 116 -16.20 3.35 -6.67
C ASP A 116 -15.71 2.68 -7.96
N PHE A 117 -14.60 1.94 -7.89
CA PHE A 117 -14.10 1.13 -9.00
C PHE A 117 -15.11 0.03 -9.37
N ALA A 118 -15.64 -0.70 -8.39
CA ALA A 118 -16.67 -1.72 -8.60
C ALA A 118 -17.93 -1.13 -9.26
N ARG A 119 -18.41 0.03 -8.77
CA ARG A 119 -19.56 0.74 -9.37
C ARG A 119 -19.31 1.13 -10.82
N LYS A 120 -18.14 1.72 -11.13
CA LYS A 120 -17.77 2.11 -12.50
C LYS A 120 -17.74 0.91 -13.46
N ASN A 121 -17.31 -0.25 -12.97
CA ASN A 121 -17.25 -1.49 -13.74
C ASN A 121 -18.53 -2.32 -13.68
N LYS A 122 -19.60 -1.85 -13.02
CA LYS A 122 -20.87 -2.57 -12.81
C LYS A 122 -20.69 -3.94 -12.13
N ASP A 123 -19.70 -4.06 -11.24
CA ASP A 123 -19.45 -5.25 -10.44
C ASP A 123 -20.21 -5.17 -9.10
N GLU A 124 -21.49 -5.56 -9.13
CA GLU A 124 -22.36 -5.54 -7.95
C GLU A 124 -21.90 -6.51 -6.85
N MET A 125 -21.32 -7.65 -7.24
CA MET A 125 -20.84 -8.65 -6.29
C MET A 125 -19.69 -8.09 -5.46
N LEU A 126 -18.69 -7.49 -6.12
CA LEU A 126 -17.57 -6.86 -5.44
C LEU A 126 -18.04 -5.67 -4.60
N TYR A 127 -18.90 -4.81 -5.14
CA TYR A 127 -19.44 -3.68 -4.40
C TYR A 127 -20.13 -4.13 -3.10
N ASN A 128 -20.96 -5.16 -3.16
CA ASN A 128 -21.65 -5.73 -2.00
C ASN A 128 -20.69 -6.41 -1.01
N LYS A 129 -19.63 -7.06 -1.52
CA LYS A 129 -18.57 -7.62 -0.67
C LYS A 129 -17.87 -6.51 0.11
N LEU A 130 -17.46 -5.44 -0.56
CA LEU A 130 -16.75 -4.31 0.04
C LEU A 130 -17.64 -3.52 1.02
N SER A 131 -18.91 -3.30 0.68
CA SER A 131 -19.84 -2.55 1.55
C SER A 131 -20.11 -3.25 2.89
N ARG A 132 -20.00 -4.59 2.92
CA ARG A 132 -20.16 -5.41 4.12
C ARG A 132 -18.86 -5.62 4.90
N MET A 133 -17.70 -5.20 4.36
CA MET A 133 -16.42 -5.32 5.07
C MET A 133 -16.39 -4.40 6.30
N LEU A 134 -16.23 -5.01 7.47
CA LEU A 134 -16.09 -4.31 8.75
C LEU A 134 -14.64 -3.86 8.95
N ILE A 135 -14.31 -2.68 8.47
CA ILE A 135 -13.05 -2.02 8.81
C ILE A 135 -13.19 -1.42 10.23
N GLY A 136 -12.28 -1.77 11.14
CA GLY A 136 -12.17 -1.14 12.46
C GLY A 136 -13.01 -1.72 13.61
N ARG A 137 -13.74 -2.83 13.45
CA ARG A 137 -14.53 -3.39 14.56
C ARG A 137 -13.77 -4.31 15.51
N TYR A 138 -12.74 -5.02 15.06
CA TYR A 138 -11.77 -5.71 15.89
C TYR A 138 -10.51 -5.83 15.04
N PHE A 139 -9.38 -5.36 15.55
CA PHE A 139 -8.08 -5.61 14.92
C PHE A 139 -7.30 -6.52 15.85
N ASP A 140 -6.74 -7.61 15.32
CA ASP A 140 -6.02 -8.60 16.11
C ASP A 140 -4.81 -7.94 16.79
N PRO A 141 -4.78 -7.83 18.13
CA PRO A 141 -3.66 -7.24 18.86
C PRO A 141 -2.33 -7.98 18.59
N GLN A 142 -2.36 -9.24 18.16
CA GLN A 142 -1.16 -10.00 17.82
C GLN A 142 -0.43 -9.46 16.58
N ILE A 143 -1.14 -8.83 15.64
CA ILE A 143 -0.53 -8.15 14.49
C ILE A 143 0.30 -6.94 15.00
N PHE A 144 -0.17 -6.23 16.03
CA PHE A 144 0.56 -5.14 16.67
C PHE A 144 1.70 -5.59 17.59
N ARG A 145 1.61 -6.75 18.26
CA ARG A 145 2.75 -7.26 19.06
C ARG A 145 3.99 -7.51 18.21
N ARG A 146 3.82 -7.85 16.92
CA ARG A 146 4.94 -7.92 15.97
C ARG A 146 5.54 -6.52 15.75
N LEU A 147 4.70 -5.51 15.57
CA LEU A 147 5.08 -4.09 15.48
C LEU A 147 5.88 -3.58 16.68
N ASP A 148 5.45 -3.91 17.90
CA ASP A 148 6.16 -3.49 19.13
C ASP A 148 7.48 -4.25 19.32
N GLY A 149 7.51 -5.53 18.95
CA GLY A 149 8.75 -6.31 18.90
C GLY A 149 9.77 -5.77 17.89
N ILE A 150 9.31 -5.07 16.84
CA ILE A 150 10.16 -4.42 15.84
C ILE A 150 10.70 -3.09 16.39
N LYS A 151 9.86 -2.26 17.02
CA LYS A 151 10.28 -1.00 17.65
C LYS A 151 11.28 -1.21 18.79
N ASN A 152 11.14 -2.29 19.56
CA ASN A 152 12.01 -2.58 20.72
C ASN A 152 13.31 -3.33 20.38
N ARG A 153 13.55 -3.71 19.11
CA ARG A 153 14.79 -4.39 18.69
C ARG A 153 15.84 -3.44 18.10
N HIS A 154 15.55 -2.16 18.00
CA HIS A 154 16.48 -1.14 17.53
C HIS A 154 16.35 0.14 18.37
N PRO A 155 17.09 0.27 19.48
CA PRO A 155 17.46 1.58 20.03
C PRO A 155 18.40 2.33 19.08
#